data_AF-A0A081A7X2-F1
#
_entry.id   AF-A0A081A7X2-F1
#
_cell.length_a   1.000
_cell.length_b   1.000
_cell.length_c   1.000
_cell.angle_alpha   90.00
_cell.angle_beta   90.00
_cell.angle_gamma   90.00
#
_symmetry.space_group_name_H-M   'P 1'
#
loop_
_entity.id
_entity.type
_entity.pdbx_description
1 polymer ?
#
loop_
_entity_poly.entity_id
_entity_poly.type
_entity_poly.pdbx_seq_one_letter_code
_entity_poly.pdbx_strand_id
1 'polypeptide(L)'
;MVPNMGARIVWLVGIFPARTQFEPWHADAPFACNRSAMAAELWASYKQWADVQETLFLDWADPSGQYKLSPMKDLPGADFATAFAICVAYVSFVVIGTLVMKAGVPAIKTSPLQFIYNPLQVVLCSYMCMEAGILAYRNGYSATPCNAFNAEKPVMGNVLYMFYLSKILDFFDTIFIILGKKWKQLSFLHVYHHLTIFAIYFMNFRVAYDGDIYATVILNGFIHTIMYMYYFVSAHTRDIWWKKYLTAMQLIQFVTMNVQGYFMVSRSCENFPHKVPVIYLIYIQSLFWLFMNFFIKSYCSKPRKSSNKKKTQ
;
A
#
# COMPACT_ATOMS: atom_id res chain seq x y z
N MET A 1 54.29 -48.76 26.07
CA MET A 1 54.93 -48.36 27.35
C MET A 1 55.44 -46.94 27.18
N VAL A 2 55.34 -46.11 28.22
CA VAL A 2 55.92 -44.76 28.35
C VAL A 2 56.77 -44.81 29.63
N PRO A 3 58.06 -44.41 29.60
CA PRO A 3 58.48 -43.07 30.02
C PRO A 3 59.53 -42.44 29.07
N ASN A 4 59.68 -41.12 28.87
CA ASN A 4 59.53 -39.90 29.70
C ASN A 4 60.76 -39.54 30.55
N MET A 5 61.55 -38.55 30.09
CA MET A 5 62.51 -37.67 30.79
C MET A 5 63.23 -36.80 29.72
N GLY A 6 63.61 -35.54 29.90
CA GLY A 6 63.35 -34.59 31.00
C GLY A 6 64.53 -33.64 31.30
N ALA A 7 64.39 -32.33 31.01
CA ALA A 7 65.19 -31.20 31.54
C ALA A 7 66.70 -31.08 31.16
N ARG A 8 67.42 -29.93 31.31
CA ARG A 8 67.12 -28.46 31.32
C ARG A 8 68.46 -27.65 31.43
N ILE A 9 68.51 -26.44 30.81
CA ILE A 9 69.18 -25.17 31.28
C ILE A 9 70.73 -25.08 31.42
N VAL A 10 71.30 -23.97 30.90
CA VAL A 10 72.34 -23.01 31.44
C VAL A 10 72.44 -21.86 30.38
N TRP A 11 72.16 -20.57 30.62
CA TRP A 11 72.86 -19.51 31.42
C TRP A 11 74.20 -19.03 30.78
N LEU A 12 74.58 -17.74 30.62
CA LEU A 12 74.09 -16.40 31.07
C LEU A 12 74.55 -15.23 30.11
N VAL A 13 73.85 -14.07 30.19
CA VAL A 13 74.27 -12.62 30.13
C VAL A 13 75.67 -12.21 29.59
N GLY A 14 75.88 -11.08 28.87
CA GLY A 14 75.01 -9.98 28.41
C GLY A 14 75.63 -8.57 28.61
N ILE A 15 75.38 -7.61 27.70
CA ILE A 15 75.70 -6.16 27.86
C ILE A 15 74.56 -5.31 27.28
N PHE A 16 74.05 -4.36 28.07
CA PHE A 16 73.10 -3.30 27.66
C PHE A 16 73.79 -1.93 27.72
N PRO A 17 73.27 -0.94 26.97
CA PRO A 17 72.83 0.31 27.60
C PRO A 17 71.32 0.55 27.39
N ALA A 18 70.71 1.39 28.23
CA ALA A 18 69.27 1.61 28.29
C ALA A 18 68.88 3.07 27.95
N ARG A 19 67.55 3.28 27.80
CA ARG A 19 66.80 4.55 27.69
C ARG A 19 66.79 5.23 26.30
N THR A 20 65.70 5.88 25.85
CA THR A 20 64.30 5.99 26.33
C THR A 20 63.36 6.46 25.20
N GLN A 21 62.04 6.40 25.46
CA GLN A 21 60.95 7.07 24.72
C GLN A 21 60.60 6.51 23.32
N PHE A 22 59.55 5.70 23.30
CA PHE A 22 58.68 5.54 22.13
C PHE A 22 57.76 6.76 22.03
N GLU A 23 57.83 7.49 20.92
CA GLU A 23 56.75 8.36 20.46
C GLU A 23 55.51 7.49 20.13
N PRO A 24 54.31 7.81 20.63
CA PRO A 24 53.10 7.15 20.17
C PRO A 24 52.76 7.63 18.76
N TRP A 25 52.60 6.70 17.83
CA TRP A 25 52.17 7.01 16.47
C TRP A 25 50.81 7.73 16.51
N HIS A 26 50.80 9.00 16.13
CA HIS A 26 49.56 9.73 15.84
C HIS A 26 48.88 9.10 14.63
N ALA A 27 47.98 8.16 14.90
CA ALA A 27 47.09 7.56 13.92
C ALA A 27 45.96 8.54 13.59
N ASP A 28 46.30 9.62 12.87
CA ASP A 28 45.30 10.46 12.21
C ASP A 28 44.64 9.62 11.11
N ALA A 29 43.48 9.05 11.44
CA ALA A 29 42.68 8.21 10.58
C ALA A 29 41.46 9.01 10.04
N PRO A 30 41.55 9.70 8.89
CA PRO A 30 40.47 10.51 8.35
C PRO A 30 39.39 9.68 7.61
N PHE A 31 39.16 8.43 8.02
CA PHE A 31 38.19 7.51 7.39
C PHE A 31 37.38 6.69 8.40
N ALA A 32 36.95 7.33 9.50
CA ALA A 32 35.80 6.86 10.24
C ALA A 32 34.53 7.05 9.37
N CYS A 33 34.19 6.04 8.57
CA CYS A 33 32.96 5.96 7.78
C CYS A 33 31.74 6.02 8.70
N ASN A 34 31.30 7.24 9.03
CA ASN A 34 30.20 7.47 9.94
C ASN A 34 28.87 7.14 9.26
N ARG A 35 28.40 5.90 9.45
CA ARG A 35 27.22 5.36 8.75
C ARG A 35 25.95 6.20 8.97
N SER A 36 25.83 6.87 10.11
CA SER A 36 24.71 7.78 10.38
C SER A 36 24.80 9.07 9.55
N ALA A 37 26.00 9.63 9.33
CA ALA A 37 26.20 10.76 8.43
C ALA A 37 25.88 10.38 6.98
N MET A 38 26.40 9.25 6.50
CA MET A 38 26.08 8.75 5.15
C MET A 38 24.59 8.46 4.96
N ALA A 39 23.92 7.89 5.97
CA ALA A 39 22.47 7.66 5.91
C ALA A 39 21.67 8.98 5.90
N ALA A 40 22.11 9.99 6.65
CA ALA A 40 21.50 11.32 6.66
C ALA A 40 21.69 12.05 5.32
N GLU A 41 22.89 11.98 4.72
CA GLU A 41 23.19 12.53 3.39
C GLU A 41 22.36 11.86 2.29
N LEU A 42 22.28 10.52 2.31
CA LEU A 42 21.45 9.74 1.38
C LEU A 42 19.96 10.12 1.52
N TRP A 43 19.47 10.26 2.74
CA TRP A 43 18.09 10.67 3.01
C TRP A 43 17.81 12.11 2.55
N ALA A 44 18.74 13.04 2.78
CA ALA A 44 18.62 14.42 2.33
C ALA A 44 18.61 14.53 0.80
N SER A 45 19.50 13.80 0.11
CA SER A 45 19.54 13.73 -1.35
C SER A 45 18.25 13.12 -1.92
N TYR A 46 17.74 12.05 -1.30
CA TYR A 46 16.47 11.44 -1.67
C TYR A 46 15.28 12.40 -1.50
N LYS A 47 15.18 13.07 -0.34
CA LYS A 47 14.17 14.10 -0.05
C LYS A 47 14.20 15.20 -1.11
N GLN A 48 15.37 15.79 -1.37
CA GLN A 48 15.53 16.86 -2.36
C GLN A 48 15.06 16.44 -3.76
N TRP A 49 15.40 15.22 -4.20
CA TRP A 49 14.87 14.70 -5.48
C TRP A 49 13.35 14.53 -5.45
N ALA A 50 12.82 13.97 -4.37
CA ALA A 50 11.40 13.67 -4.20
C ALA A 50 10.54 14.93 -4.16
N ASP A 51 11.00 15.99 -3.47
CA ASP A 51 10.30 17.28 -3.37
C ASP A 51 10.19 17.98 -4.74
N VAL A 52 11.21 17.81 -5.61
CA VAL A 52 11.17 18.27 -7.01
C VAL A 52 10.16 17.47 -7.82
N GLN A 53 10.12 16.13 -7.67
CA GLN A 53 9.11 15.31 -8.36
C GLN A 53 7.69 15.63 -7.88
N GLU A 54 7.52 15.87 -6.57
CA GLU A 54 6.25 16.28 -5.98
C GLU A 54 5.74 17.58 -6.59
N THR A 55 6.59 18.61 -6.64
CA THR A 55 6.23 19.91 -7.19
C THR A 55 5.81 19.79 -8.66
N LEU A 56 6.62 19.10 -9.48
CA LEU A 56 6.30 18.85 -10.90
C LEU A 56 5.00 18.07 -11.07
N PHE A 57 4.75 17.06 -10.23
CA PHE A 57 3.54 16.25 -10.29
C PHE A 57 2.28 17.02 -9.87
N LEU A 58 2.37 17.83 -8.81
CA LEU A 58 1.23 18.57 -8.27
C LEU A 58 0.88 19.79 -9.13
N ASP A 59 1.86 20.58 -9.59
CA ASP A 59 1.62 21.65 -10.57
C ASP A 59 1.11 21.09 -11.91
N TRP A 60 1.48 19.85 -12.28
CA TRP A 60 0.86 19.16 -13.41
C TRP A 60 -0.59 18.74 -13.12
N ALA A 61 -0.87 18.10 -11.98
CA ALA A 61 -2.19 17.56 -11.66
C ALA A 61 -3.24 18.65 -11.39
N ASP A 62 -2.83 19.71 -10.67
CA ASP A 62 -3.61 20.91 -10.38
C ASP A 62 -2.83 22.19 -10.76
N PRO A 63 -2.95 22.65 -12.03
CA PRO A 63 -2.32 23.88 -12.49
C PRO A 63 -2.83 25.16 -11.82
N SER A 64 -3.92 25.10 -11.03
CA SER A 64 -4.42 26.26 -10.29
C SER A 64 -3.62 26.52 -9.01
N GLY A 65 -2.87 25.52 -8.51
CA GLY A 65 -2.11 25.60 -7.28
C GLY A 65 -2.94 25.55 -6.00
N GLN A 66 -4.25 25.30 -6.07
CA GLN A 66 -5.14 25.15 -4.91
C GLN A 66 -4.65 24.07 -3.93
N TYR A 67 -3.94 23.05 -4.42
CA TYR A 67 -3.28 22.05 -3.58
C TYR A 67 -2.36 22.64 -2.48
N LYS A 68 -1.80 23.84 -2.70
CA LYS A 68 -0.88 24.54 -1.76
C LYS A 68 -1.62 25.07 -0.51
N LEU A 69 -2.94 25.26 -0.62
CA LEU A 69 -3.85 25.70 0.45
C LEU A 69 -4.29 24.56 1.37
N SER A 70 -4.05 23.31 0.99
CA SER A 70 -4.49 22.13 1.74
C SER A 70 -3.98 22.17 3.18
N PRO A 71 -4.87 22.13 4.21
CA PRO A 71 -4.45 22.07 5.61
C PRO A 71 -3.83 20.72 5.98
N MET A 72 -3.83 19.75 5.05
CA MET A 72 -3.33 18.40 5.27
C MET A 72 -1.93 18.15 4.69
N LYS A 73 -1.36 19.12 3.96
CA LYS A 73 -0.06 18.96 3.25
C LYS A 73 1.10 18.59 4.19
N ASP A 74 1.04 19.02 5.45
CA ASP A 74 2.07 18.82 6.47
C ASP A 74 1.80 17.57 7.36
N LEU A 75 0.78 16.76 7.04
CA LEU A 75 0.47 15.55 7.81
C LEU A 75 1.48 14.41 7.54
N PRO A 76 1.68 13.49 8.49
CA PRO A 76 2.58 12.35 8.31
C PRO A 76 2.27 11.51 7.05
N GLY A 77 3.26 11.33 6.18
CA GLY A 77 3.09 10.58 4.93
C GLY A 77 2.30 11.31 3.84
N ALA A 78 2.07 12.62 4.01
CA ALA A 78 1.55 13.49 2.96
C ALA A 78 2.57 13.78 1.85
N ASP A 79 3.87 13.66 2.12
CA ASP A 79 4.94 13.94 1.17
C ASP A 79 5.20 12.79 0.18
N PHE A 80 5.57 13.14 -1.04
CA PHE A 80 5.90 12.20 -2.11
C PHE A 80 7.09 11.31 -1.74
N ALA A 81 8.06 11.82 -0.98
CA ALA A 81 9.20 11.03 -0.53
C ALA A 81 8.75 9.84 0.34
N THR A 82 7.82 10.06 1.28
CA THR A 82 7.24 8.96 2.07
C THR A 82 6.36 8.04 1.22
N ALA A 83 5.48 8.59 0.38
CA ALA A 83 4.59 7.77 -0.46
C ALA A 83 5.36 6.89 -1.48
N PHE A 84 6.37 7.44 -2.15
CA PHE A 84 7.21 6.70 -3.08
C PHE A 84 8.03 5.61 -2.36
N ALA A 85 8.58 5.92 -1.18
CA ALA A 85 9.30 4.92 -0.37
C ALA A 85 8.37 3.76 0.05
N ILE A 86 7.12 4.03 0.41
CA ILE A 86 6.10 3.00 0.71
C ILE A 86 5.81 2.14 -0.53
N CYS A 87 5.62 2.73 -1.70
CA CYS A 87 5.44 2.00 -2.97
C CYS A 87 6.63 1.07 -3.28
N VAL A 88 7.86 1.57 -3.16
CA VAL A 88 9.09 0.80 -3.39
C VAL A 88 9.23 -0.31 -2.36
N ALA A 89 8.92 -0.06 -1.08
CA ALA A 89 8.94 -1.05 -0.02
C ALA A 89 7.91 -2.17 -0.26
N TYR A 90 6.70 -1.82 -0.70
CA TYR A 90 5.65 -2.79 -1.05
C TYR A 90 6.09 -3.70 -2.20
N VAL A 91 6.57 -3.13 -3.31
CA VAL A 91 7.03 -3.91 -4.47
C VAL A 91 8.24 -4.79 -4.10
N SER A 92 9.19 -4.25 -3.35
CA SER A 92 10.36 -4.99 -2.84
C SER A 92 9.93 -6.16 -1.96
N PHE A 93 8.98 -5.96 -1.04
CA PHE A 93 8.42 -7.02 -0.21
C PHE A 93 7.71 -8.09 -1.05
N VAL A 94 6.93 -7.70 -2.06
CA VAL A 94 6.24 -8.65 -2.95
C VAL A 94 7.25 -9.52 -3.71
N VAL A 95 8.31 -8.93 -4.27
CA VAL A 95 9.34 -9.66 -5.02
C VAL A 95 10.21 -10.51 -4.08
N ILE A 96 10.89 -9.89 -3.12
CA ILE A 96 11.85 -10.56 -2.23
C ILE A 96 11.13 -11.58 -1.34
N GLY A 97 9.99 -11.21 -0.73
CA GLY A 97 9.18 -12.12 0.08
C GLY A 97 8.68 -13.32 -0.71
N THR A 98 8.27 -13.13 -1.97
CA THR A 98 7.91 -14.26 -2.85
C THR A 98 9.09 -15.18 -3.14
N LEU A 99 10.28 -14.62 -3.42
CA LEU A 99 11.50 -15.41 -3.67
C LEU A 99 11.92 -16.20 -2.43
N VAL A 100 12.00 -15.56 -1.26
CA VAL A 100 12.38 -16.18 0.01
C VAL A 100 11.40 -17.29 0.42
N MET A 101 10.09 -17.05 0.33
CA MET A 101 9.08 -18.06 0.67
C MET A 101 9.01 -19.20 -0.36
N LYS A 102 9.48 -19.00 -1.60
CA LYS A 102 9.68 -20.09 -2.59
C LYS A 102 11.00 -20.84 -2.39
N ALA A 103 12.04 -20.20 -1.88
CA ALA A 103 13.37 -20.79 -1.66
C ALA A 103 13.42 -21.85 -0.54
N GLY A 104 12.40 -21.94 0.31
CA GLY A 104 12.26 -23.07 1.26
C GLY A 104 11.64 -22.72 2.61
N VAL A 105 11.61 -21.43 3.00
CA VAL A 105 11.10 -20.98 4.31
C VAL A 105 9.68 -21.53 4.56
N PRO A 106 9.38 -22.16 5.72
CA PRO A 106 8.06 -22.74 5.99
C PRO A 106 6.95 -21.67 6.01
N ALA A 107 5.70 -22.07 5.72
CA ALA A 107 4.57 -21.16 5.77
C ALA A 107 4.27 -20.73 7.21
N ILE A 108 4.12 -19.42 7.45
CA ILE A 108 3.84 -18.87 8.78
C ILE A 108 2.33 -18.90 9.03
N LYS A 109 1.90 -19.38 10.19
CA LYS A 109 0.49 -19.45 10.59
C LYS A 109 -0.04 -18.06 10.96
N THR A 110 -0.40 -17.28 9.96
CA THR A 110 -0.90 -15.89 10.09
C THR A 110 -2.36 -15.78 10.57
N SER A 111 -3.05 -16.89 10.88
CA SER A 111 -4.46 -16.91 11.28
C SER A 111 -4.80 -16.07 12.52
N PRO A 112 -4.01 -16.06 13.62
CA PRO A 112 -4.32 -15.23 14.79
C PRO A 112 -4.25 -13.74 14.49
N LEU A 113 -3.31 -13.31 13.64
CA LEU A 113 -3.21 -11.92 13.18
C LEU A 113 -4.42 -11.56 12.29
N GLN A 114 -4.82 -12.43 11.36
CA GLN A 114 -6.04 -12.25 10.56
C GLN A 114 -7.32 -12.18 11.42
N PHE A 115 -7.37 -12.87 12.56
CA PHE A 115 -8.53 -12.81 13.47
C PHE A 115 -8.70 -11.41 14.11
N ILE A 116 -7.61 -10.69 14.36
CA ILE A 116 -7.62 -9.31 14.88
C ILE A 116 -7.75 -8.29 13.75
N TYR A 117 -7.01 -8.49 12.66
CA TYR A 117 -6.94 -7.58 11.52
C TYR A 117 -8.28 -7.43 10.77
N ASN A 118 -8.98 -8.53 10.47
CA ASN A 118 -10.22 -8.43 9.67
C ASN A 118 -11.32 -7.63 10.41
N PRO A 119 -11.61 -7.83 11.71
CA PRO A 119 -12.54 -6.98 12.45
C PRO A 119 -12.10 -5.51 12.54
N LEU A 120 -10.81 -5.23 12.73
CA LEU A 120 -10.31 -3.86 12.73
C LEU A 120 -10.55 -3.16 11.38
N GLN A 121 -10.30 -3.86 10.27
CA GLN A 121 -10.61 -3.37 8.93
C GLN A 121 -12.11 -3.17 8.70
N VAL A 122 -12.97 -4.07 9.19
CA VAL A 122 -14.44 -3.90 9.15
C VAL A 122 -14.87 -2.64 9.90
N VAL A 123 -14.36 -2.41 11.11
CA VAL A 123 -14.67 -1.23 11.91
C VAL A 123 -14.18 0.04 11.22
N LEU A 124 -12.93 0.06 10.74
CA LEU A 124 -12.33 1.21 10.06
C LEU A 124 -13.08 1.58 8.77
N CYS A 125 -13.35 0.61 7.89
CA CYS A 125 -14.08 0.83 6.64
C CYS A 125 -15.52 1.29 6.89
N SER A 126 -16.19 0.74 7.91
CA SER A 126 -17.55 1.15 8.29
C SER A 126 -17.56 2.58 8.86
N TYR A 127 -16.60 2.92 9.72
CA TYR A 127 -16.45 4.27 10.26
C TYR A 127 -16.23 5.31 9.15
N MET A 128 -15.26 5.09 8.26
CA MET A 128 -15.00 6.03 7.16
C MET A 128 -16.19 6.16 6.21
N CYS A 129 -16.90 5.07 5.92
CA CYS A 129 -18.11 5.08 5.10
C CYS A 129 -19.25 5.87 5.76
N MET A 130 -19.46 5.70 7.08
CA MET A 130 -20.48 6.42 7.83
C MET A 130 -20.12 7.92 7.96
N GLU A 131 -18.88 8.24 8.32
CA GLU A 131 -18.44 9.63 8.50
C GLU A 131 -18.50 10.41 7.18
N ALA A 132 -18.03 9.84 6.06
CA ALA A 132 -18.18 10.45 4.74
C ALA A 132 -19.67 10.68 4.37
N GLY A 133 -20.56 9.73 4.70
CA GLY A 133 -22.00 9.90 4.49
C GLY A 133 -22.62 11.01 5.35
N ILE A 134 -22.24 11.08 6.62
CA ILE A 134 -22.71 12.09 7.58
C ILE A 134 -22.22 13.49 7.19
N LEU A 135 -20.95 13.61 6.81
CA LEU A 135 -20.36 14.87 6.35
C LEU A 135 -20.98 15.35 5.04
N ALA A 136 -21.22 14.45 4.08
CA ALA A 136 -21.88 14.77 2.81
C ALA A 136 -23.31 15.28 3.05
N TYR A 137 -24.09 14.57 3.89
CA TYR A 137 -25.45 14.99 4.25
C TYR A 137 -25.47 16.35 4.97
N ARG A 138 -24.60 16.56 5.97
CA ARG A 138 -24.54 17.81 6.74
C ARG A 138 -24.14 19.02 5.91
N ASN A 139 -23.35 18.83 4.84
CA ASN A 139 -22.89 19.90 3.95
C ASN A 139 -23.68 19.97 2.64
N GLY A 140 -24.82 19.29 2.54
CA GLY A 140 -25.74 19.40 1.41
C GLY A 140 -25.22 18.81 0.10
N TYR A 141 -24.28 17.86 0.15
CA TYR A 141 -23.73 17.22 -1.05
C TYR A 141 -24.81 16.40 -1.79
N SER A 142 -24.86 16.58 -3.11
CA SER A 142 -25.76 15.87 -4.01
C SER A 142 -25.13 14.57 -4.50
N ALA A 143 -25.97 13.54 -4.71
CA ALA A 143 -25.57 12.34 -5.43
C ALA A 143 -25.24 12.59 -6.92
N THR A 144 -25.61 13.76 -7.44
CA THR A 144 -25.19 14.21 -8.77
C THR A 144 -23.83 14.93 -8.66
N PRO A 145 -22.81 14.57 -9.46
CA PRO A 145 -21.50 15.18 -9.33
C PRO A 145 -21.42 16.67 -9.63
N CYS A 146 -20.28 17.26 -9.27
CA CYS A 146 -20.00 18.68 -9.08
C CYS A 146 -20.44 19.20 -7.69
N ASN A 147 -20.04 18.46 -6.66
CA ASN A 147 -20.15 18.92 -5.27
C ASN A 147 -19.10 19.99 -4.95
N ALA A 148 -19.42 20.92 -4.05
CA ALA A 148 -18.55 22.04 -3.71
C ALA A 148 -17.20 21.55 -3.14
N PHE A 149 -16.10 22.02 -3.75
CA PHE A 149 -14.72 21.75 -3.35
C PHE A 149 -14.15 22.96 -2.61
N ASN A 150 -13.69 22.78 -1.38
CA ASN A 150 -13.02 23.84 -0.61
C ASN A 150 -11.57 23.45 -0.29
N ALA A 151 -10.61 24.18 -0.88
CA ALA A 151 -9.18 23.92 -0.71
C ALA A 151 -8.66 24.27 0.71
N GLU A 152 -9.16 25.34 1.32
CA GLU A 152 -8.69 25.81 2.64
C GLU A 152 -9.35 25.09 3.81
N LYS A 153 -10.65 24.79 3.66
CA LYS A 153 -11.51 24.19 4.69
C LYS A 153 -12.28 22.99 4.12
N PRO A 154 -11.57 21.93 3.71
CA PRO A 154 -12.19 20.76 3.10
C PRO A 154 -13.08 20.02 4.11
N VAL A 155 -14.29 19.69 3.70
CA VAL A 155 -15.24 18.88 4.48
C VAL A 155 -14.74 17.44 4.60
N MET A 156 -14.29 16.84 3.50
CA MET A 156 -13.91 15.42 3.43
C MET A 156 -12.46 15.14 3.82
N GLY A 157 -11.63 16.17 3.99
CA GLY A 157 -10.18 16.04 4.09
C GLY A 157 -9.71 15.03 5.14
N ASN A 158 -10.17 15.17 6.39
CA ASN A 158 -9.77 14.27 7.48
C ASN A 158 -10.17 12.80 7.23
N VAL A 159 -11.34 12.55 6.65
CA VAL A 159 -11.80 11.20 6.31
C VAL A 159 -11.01 10.64 5.14
N LEU A 160 -10.68 11.47 4.14
CA LEU A 160 -9.85 11.06 3.01
C LEU A 160 -8.41 10.74 3.45
N TYR A 161 -7.84 11.51 4.38
CA TYR A 161 -6.53 11.19 4.97
C TYR A 161 -6.55 9.85 5.69
N MET A 162 -7.57 9.58 6.53
CA MET A 162 -7.75 8.27 7.15
C MET A 162 -7.92 7.16 6.10
N PHE A 163 -8.65 7.43 5.03
CA PHE A 163 -8.86 6.49 3.94
C PHE A 163 -7.57 6.20 3.15
N TYR A 164 -6.75 7.22 2.88
CA TYR A 164 -5.41 7.07 2.29
C TYR A 164 -4.51 6.20 3.19
N LEU A 165 -4.44 6.49 4.49
CA LEU A 165 -3.69 5.65 5.44
C LEU A 165 -4.23 4.21 5.50
N SER A 166 -5.54 4.00 5.36
CA SER A 166 -6.12 2.64 5.30
C SER A 166 -5.60 1.82 4.11
N LYS A 167 -5.15 2.46 3.01
CA LYS A 167 -4.55 1.73 1.88
C LYS A 167 -3.18 1.14 2.24
N ILE A 168 -2.47 1.73 3.22
CA ILE A 168 -1.24 1.15 3.80
C ILE A 168 -1.60 -0.08 4.64
N LEU A 169 -2.70 -0.04 5.39
CA LEU A 169 -3.20 -1.21 6.13
C LEU A 169 -3.65 -2.33 5.18
N ASP A 170 -4.27 -2.00 4.04
CA ASP A 170 -4.64 -2.96 3.01
C ASP A 170 -3.42 -3.72 2.44
N PHE A 171 -2.18 -3.21 2.53
CA PHE A 171 -0.98 -3.96 2.14
C PHE A 171 -0.74 -5.22 3.00
N PHE A 172 -1.25 -5.27 4.24
CA PHE A 172 -1.12 -6.44 5.10
C PHE A 172 -1.83 -7.68 4.54
N ASP A 173 -2.86 -7.53 3.69
CA ASP A 173 -3.44 -8.65 2.92
C ASP A 173 -2.36 -9.37 2.12
N THR A 174 -1.49 -8.59 1.45
CA THR A 174 -0.39 -9.11 0.64
C THR A 174 0.66 -9.81 1.51
N ILE A 175 0.94 -9.25 2.70
CA ILE A 175 1.83 -9.86 3.70
C ILE A 175 1.27 -11.22 4.15
N PHE A 176 -0.01 -11.30 4.52
CA PHE A 176 -0.64 -12.55 4.95
C PHE A 176 -0.72 -13.59 3.83
N ILE A 177 -0.90 -13.16 2.58
CA ILE A 177 -0.89 -14.03 1.39
C ILE A 177 0.51 -14.64 1.18
N ILE A 178 1.57 -13.82 1.20
CA ILE A 178 2.96 -14.29 0.96
C ILE A 178 3.44 -15.16 2.11
N LEU A 179 3.32 -14.71 3.36
CA LEU A 179 3.75 -15.47 4.53
C LEU A 179 2.97 -16.78 4.71
N GLY A 180 1.68 -16.78 4.34
CA GLY A 180 0.83 -17.98 4.31
C GLY A 180 0.97 -18.85 3.06
N LYS A 181 1.88 -18.52 2.12
CA LYS A 181 2.06 -19.19 0.81
C LYS A 181 0.76 -19.36 0.00
N LYS A 182 -0.19 -18.42 0.12
CA LYS A 182 -1.51 -18.47 -0.54
C LYS A 182 -1.42 -18.03 -2.01
N TRP A 183 -0.55 -18.65 -2.81
CA TRP A 183 -0.18 -18.21 -4.18
C TRP A 183 -1.36 -18.00 -5.14
N LYS A 184 -2.48 -18.70 -4.95
CA LYS A 184 -3.71 -18.50 -5.75
C LYS A 184 -4.40 -17.14 -5.50
N GLN A 185 -4.07 -16.47 -4.39
CA GLN A 185 -4.57 -15.14 -4.05
C GLN A 185 -3.62 -14.03 -4.52
N LEU A 186 -2.30 -14.30 -4.57
CA LEU A 186 -1.27 -13.37 -5.08
C LEU A 186 -1.33 -13.26 -6.61
N SER A 187 -2.40 -12.67 -7.12
CA SER A 187 -2.60 -12.42 -8.55
C SER A 187 -2.00 -11.08 -8.99
N PHE A 188 -1.80 -10.91 -10.31
CA PHE A 188 -1.48 -9.61 -10.88
C PHE A 188 -2.50 -8.54 -10.49
N LEU A 189 -3.80 -8.87 -10.54
CA LEU A 189 -4.88 -7.96 -10.14
C LEU A 189 -4.73 -7.49 -8.69
N HIS A 190 -4.38 -8.39 -7.78
CA HIS A 190 -4.12 -8.06 -6.36
C HIS A 190 -3.00 -7.03 -6.23
N VAL A 191 -1.80 -7.36 -6.73
CA VAL A 191 -0.61 -6.51 -6.57
C VAL A 191 -0.76 -5.18 -7.32
N TYR A 192 -1.34 -5.20 -8.53
CA TYR A 192 -1.70 -3.99 -9.29
C TYR A 192 -2.63 -3.11 -8.48
N HIS A 193 -3.77 -3.64 -8.03
CA HIS A 193 -4.79 -2.87 -7.31
C HIS A 193 -4.23 -2.24 -6.03
N HIS A 194 -3.59 -3.01 -5.14
CA HIS A 194 -3.09 -2.45 -3.88
C HIS A 194 -2.00 -1.38 -4.10
N LEU A 195 -1.07 -1.58 -5.03
CA LEU A 195 -0.04 -0.57 -5.33
C LEU A 195 -0.65 0.71 -5.93
N THR A 196 -1.52 0.55 -6.94
CA THR A 196 -2.07 1.69 -7.68
C THR A 196 -3.16 2.42 -6.90
N ILE A 197 -3.96 1.75 -6.07
CA ILE A 197 -4.97 2.40 -5.22
C ILE A 197 -4.29 3.32 -4.20
N PHE A 198 -3.17 2.90 -3.59
CA PHE A 198 -2.40 3.74 -2.69
C PHE A 198 -1.84 4.98 -3.41
N ALA A 199 -1.22 4.81 -4.58
CA ALA A 199 -0.67 5.92 -5.37
C ALA A 199 -1.75 6.90 -5.89
N ILE A 200 -2.91 6.39 -6.33
CA ILE A 200 -4.05 7.21 -6.76
C ILE A 200 -4.67 7.96 -5.59
N TYR A 201 -4.78 7.35 -4.40
CA TYR A 201 -5.29 8.05 -3.23
C TYR A 201 -4.28 9.05 -2.62
N PHE A 202 -2.97 8.86 -2.77
CA PHE A 202 -1.97 9.91 -2.52
C PHE A 202 -2.26 11.15 -3.39
N MET A 203 -2.45 10.97 -4.70
CA MET A 203 -2.79 12.07 -5.61
C MET A 203 -4.08 12.77 -5.17
N ASN A 204 -5.18 12.03 -4.95
CA ASN A 204 -6.45 12.63 -4.55
C ASN A 204 -6.34 13.36 -3.20
N PHE A 205 -5.65 12.78 -2.23
CA PHE A 205 -5.37 13.42 -0.94
C PHE A 205 -4.60 14.75 -1.08
N ARG A 206 -3.73 14.89 -2.09
CA ARG A 206 -2.97 16.13 -2.33
C ARG A 206 -3.70 17.17 -3.17
N VAL A 207 -4.46 16.79 -4.21
CA VAL A 207 -5.07 17.76 -5.15
C VAL A 207 -6.60 17.77 -5.19
N ALA A 208 -7.27 16.70 -4.76
CA ALA A 208 -8.72 16.50 -4.94
C ALA A 208 -9.36 15.92 -3.67
N TYR A 209 -9.14 16.61 -2.55
CA TYR A 209 -9.41 16.13 -1.21
C TYR A 209 -10.76 16.53 -0.61
N ASP A 210 -11.66 17.08 -1.43
CA ASP A 210 -12.99 17.52 -1.03
C ASP A 210 -14.04 17.30 -2.13
N GLY A 211 -15.31 17.62 -1.86
CA GLY A 211 -16.38 17.47 -2.85
C GLY A 211 -16.63 16.00 -3.20
N ASP A 212 -16.69 15.69 -4.49
CA ASP A 212 -17.11 14.40 -5.05
C ASP A 212 -16.28 13.17 -4.63
N ILE A 213 -15.11 13.36 -4.01
CA ILE A 213 -14.30 12.26 -3.48
C ILE A 213 -15.07 11.41 -2.45
N TYR A 214 -16.04 12.00 -1.74
CA TYR A 214 -16.89 11.34 -0.73
C TYR A 214 -17.57 10.07 -1.25
N ALA A 215 -18.06 10.08 -2.49
CA ALA A 215 -18.77 8.96 -3.09
C ALA A 215 -17.82 7.77 -3.30
N THR A 216 -16.55 8.03 -3.62
CA THR A 216 -15.53 6.97 -3.75
C THR A 216 -15.21 6.33 -2.40
N VAL A 217 -15.14 7.13 -1.33
CA VAL A 217 -14.89 6.68 0.04
C VAL A 217 -16.06 5.82 0.54
N ILE A 218 -17.30 6.24 0.31
CA ILE A 218 -18.51 5.46 0.65
C ILE A 218 -18.56 4.15 -0.15
N LEU A 219 -18.41 4.22 -1.48
CA LEU A 219 -18.53 3.04 -2.34
C LEU A 219 -17.42 2.01 -2.09
N ASN A 220 -16.17 2.43 -1.90
CA ASN A 220 -15.09 1.51 -1.53
C ASN A 220 -15.22 1.02 -0.08
N GLY A 221 -15.51 1.92 0.87
CA GLY A 221 -15.66 1.59 2.29
C GLY A 221 -16.75 0.55 2.53
N PHE A 222 -17.93 0.71 1.92
CA PHE A 222 -19.02 -0.26 1.98
C PHE A 222 -18.61 -1.65 1.46
N ILE A 223 -17.96 -1.70 0.30
CA ILE A 223 -17.52 -2.96 -0.31
C ILE A 223 -16.38 -3.61 0.49
N HIS A 224 -15.45 -2.82 1.02
CA HIS A 224 -14.38 -3.32 1.91
C HIS A 224 -14.93 -3.83 3.24
N THR A 225 -15.92 -3.16 3.85
CA THR A 225 -16.64 -3.67 5.03
C THR A 225 -17.23 -5.06 4.76
N ILE A 226 -17.91 -5.26 3.63
CA ILE A 226 -18.45 -6.57 3.24
C ILE A 226 -17.31 -7.58 2.96
N MET A 227 -16.22 -7.14 2.32
CA MET A 227 -15.08 -7.99 1.97
C MET A 227 -14.32 -8.51 3.20
N TYR A 228 -13.99 -7.64 4.14
CA TYR A 228 -13.30 -8.02 5.37
C TYR A 228 -14.21 -8.81 6.31
N MET A 229 -15.52 -8.54 6.33
CA MET A 229 -16.50 -9.40 7.01
C MET A 229 -16.52 -10.80 6.38
N TYR A 230 -16.54 -10.91 5.04
CA TYR A 230 -16.42 -12.20 4.34
C TYR A 230 -15.09 -12.91 4.70
N TYR A 231 -13.96 -12.20 4.75
CA TYR A 231 -12.68 -12.80 5.14
C TYR A 231 -12.69 -13.30 6.60
N PHE A 232 -13.24 -12.53 7.53
CA PHE A 232 -13.41 -12.93 8.93
C PHE A 232 -14.29 -14.19 9.06
N VAL A 233 -15.43 -14.24 8.38
CA VAL A 233 -16.33 -15.41 8.40
C VAL A 233 -15.67 -16.62 7.72
N SER A 234 -14.86 -16.42 6.67
CA SER A 234 -14.13 -17.49 5.97
C SER A 234 -12.99 -18.12 6.77
N ALA A 235 -12.51 -17.43 7.82
CA ALA A 235 -11.57 -18.02 8.76
C ALA A 235 -12.23 -19.05 9.69
N HIS A 236 -13.56 -18.96 9.88
CA HIS A 236 -14.33 -19.79 10.81
C HIS A 236 -15.24 -20.82 10.11
N THR A 237 -15.62 -20.58 8.86
CA THR A 237 -16.53 -21.43 8.08
C THR A 237 -15.94 -21.77 6.72
N ARG A 238 -16.08 -23.02 6.27
CA ARG A 238 -15.45 -23.50 5.03
C ARG A 238 -16.30 -23.26 3.77
N ASP A 239 -17.63 -23.27 3.90
CA ASP A 239 -18.56 -23.23 2.77
C ASP A 239 -19.32 -21.90 2.72
N ILE A 240 -18.80 -20.95 1.95
CA ILE A 240 -19.43 -19.63 1.76
C ILE A 240 -19.97 -19.49 0.33
N TRP A 241 -21.26 -19.79 0.18
CA TRP A 241 -21.98 -19.76 -1.10
C TRP A 241 -22.05 -18.36 -1.74
N TRP A 242 -22.08 -17.30 -0.93
CA TRP A 242 -22.30 -15.92 -1.40
C TRP A 242 -21.06 -15.21 -1.96
N LYS A 243 -19.91 -15.89 -2.06
CA LYS A 243 -18.67 -15.35 -2.66
C LYS A 243 -18.87 -14.74 -4.06
N LYS A 244 -19.73 -15.32 -4.90
CA LYS A 244 -20.00 -14.80 -6.25
C LYS A 244 -20.72 -13.44 -6.20
N TYR A 245 -21.61 -13.22 -5.24
CA TYR A 245 -22.29 -11.94 -5.07
C TYR A 245 -21.34 -10.83 -4.62
N LEU A 246 -20.32 -11.15 -3.81
CA LEU A 246 -19.26 -10.20 -3.46
C LEU A 246 -18.54 -9.66 -4.70
N THR A 247 -18.12 -10.54 -5.63
CA THR A 247 -17.49 -10.10 -6.88
C THR A 247 -18.48 -9.35 -7.79
N ALA A 248 -19.77 -9.69 -7.76
CA ALA A 248 -20.79 -8.93 -8.48
C ALA A 248 -20.99 -7.52 -7.90
N MET A 249 -21.00 -7.36 -6.57
CA MET A 249 -21.07 -6.06 -5.90
C MET A 249 -19.84 -5.20 -6.20
N GLN A 250 -18.64 -5.78 -6.25
CA GLN A 250 -17.42 -5.09 -6.71
C GLN A 250 -17.55 -4.60 -8.16
N LEU A 251 -18.12 -5.40 -9.07
CA LEU A 251 -18.38 -4.95 -10.45
C LEU A 251 -19.40 -3.82 -10.52
N ILE A 252 -20.48 -3.89 -9.72
CA ILE A 252 -21.49 -2.82 -9.63
C ILE A 252 -20.84 -1.52 -9.08
N GLN A 253 -19.98 -1.63 -8.06
CA GLN A 253 -19.22 -0.49 -7.53
C GLN A 253 -18.43 0.22 -8.65
N PHE A 254 -17.67 -0.53 -9.46
CA PHE A 254 -16.92 0.05 -10.57
C PHE A 254 -17.82 0.65 -11.67
N VAL A 255 -19.00 0.09 -11.93
CA VAL A 255 -19.97 0.70 -12.86
C VAL A 255 -20.47 2.04 -12.33
N THR A 256 -20.89 2.12 -11.06
CA THR A 256 -21.33 3.37 -10.43
C THR A 256 -20.21 4.41 -10.40
N MET A 257 -18.99 4.01 -10.07
CA MET A 257 -17.81 4.88 -10.06
C MET A 257 -17.44 5.39 -11.46
N ASN A 258 -17.61 4.58 -12.52
CA ASN A 258 -17.46 5.03 -13.91
C ASN A 258 -18.52 6.07 -14.29
N VAL A 259 -19.79 5.86 -13.91
CA VAL A 259 -20.87 6.82 -14.17
C VAL A 259 -20.58 8.15 -13.46
N GLN A 260 -20.13 8.12 -12.21
CA GLN A 260 -19.66 9.30 -11.48
C GLN A 260 -18.53 10.02 -12.25
N GLY A 261 -17.48 9.29 -12.64
CA GLY A 261 -16.32 9.86 -13.34
C GLY A 261 -16.69 10.49 -14.68
N TYR A 262 -17.57 9.84 -15.45
CA TYR A 262 -18.11 10.39 -16.69
C TYR A 262 -18.88 11.70 -16.46
N PHE A 263 -19.70 11.79 -15.41
CA PHE A 263 -20.42 13.02 -15.07
C PHE A 263 -19.48 14.14 -14.61
N MET A 264 -18.44 13.83 -13.83
CA MET A 264 -17.43 14.83 -13.41
C MET A 264 -16.66 15.40 -14.60
N VAL A 265 -16.28 14.56 -15.57
CA VAL A 265 -15.59 14.99 -16.80
C VAL A 265 -16.54 15.79 -17.70
N SER A 266 -17.73 15.26 -18.00
CA SER A 266 -18.66 15.89 -18.95
C SER A 266 -19.25 17.22 -18.48
N ARG A 267 -19.43 17.40 -17.16
CA ARG A 267 -19.92 18.65 -16.57
C ARG A 267 -18.84 19.69 -16.30
N SER A 268 -17.55 19.32 -16.39
CA SER A 268 -16.41 20.20 -16.11
C SER A 268 -16.57 20.98 -14.79
N CYS A 269 -16.76 20.25 -13.70
CA CYS A 269 -17.08 20.80 -12.38
C CYS A 269 -16.17 21.97 -11.99
N GLU A 270 -16.78 23.11 -11.63
CA GLU A 270 -16.07 24.33 -11.27
C GLU A 270 -15.23 24.11 -9.99
N ASN A 271 -14.05 24.74 -9.94
CA ASN A 271 -13.11 24.63 -8.81
C ASN A 271 -12.61 23.20 -8.50
N PHE A 272 -12.83 22.21 -9.38
CA PHE A 272 -12.25 20.86 -9.24
C PHE A 272 -11.15 20.64 -10.30
N PRO A 273 -9.95 20.14 -9.96
CA PRO A 273 -8.87 19.97 -10.93
C PRO A 273 -9.21 19.00 -12.08
N HIS A 274 -9.50 19.52 -13.27
CA HIS A 274 -10.07 18.76 -14.41
C HIS A 274 -9.27 17.52 -14.86
N LYS A 275 -7.97 17.43 -14.54
CA LYS A 275 -7.15 16.25 -14.85
C LYS A 275 -7.48 15.06 -13.94
N VAL A 276 -7.89 15.30 -12.69
CA VAL A 276 -8.14 14.23 -11.71
C VAL A 276 -9.34 13.35 -12.09
N PRO A 277 -10.51 13.88 -12.52
CA PRO A 277 -11.62 13.07 -13.00
C PRO A 277 -11.28 12.21 -14.23
N VAL A 278 -10.41 12.70 -15.11
CA VAL A 278 -9.93 11.96 -16.29
C VAL A 278 -9.05 10.79 -15.88
N ILE A 279 -8.07 11.01 -14.99
CA ILE A 279 -7.21 9.96 -14.44
C ILE A 279 -8.05 8.92 -13.67
N TYR A 280 -8.99 9.39 -12.85
CA TYR A 280 -9.95 8.56 -12.13
C TYR A 280 -10.77 7.67 -13.08
N LEU A 281 -11.36 8.24 -14.14
CA LEU A 281 -12.16 7.48 -15.11
C LEU A 281 -11.32 6.41 -15.82
N ILE A 282 -10.11 6.74 -16.29
CA ILE A 282 -9.18 5.79 -16.92
C ILE A 282 -8.82 4.66 -15.94
N TYR A 283 -8.54 5.00 -14.68
CA TYR A 283 -8.15 4.04 -13.66
C TYR A 283 -9.29 3.10 -13.23
N ILE A 284 -10.51 3.62 -13.03
CA ILE A 284 -11.66 2.78 -12.69
C ILE A 284 -12.03 1.86 -13.85
N GLN A 285 -11.87 2.29 -15.11
CA GLN A 285 -12.01 1.39 -16.26
C GLN A 285 -10.97 0.27 -16.27
N SER A 286 -9.70 0.54 -15.91
CA SER A 286 -8.67 -0.52 -15.85
C SER A 286 -9.04 -1.59 -14.81
N LEU A 287 -9.50 -1.17 -13.63
CA LEU A 287 -9.98 -2.08 -12.58
C LEU A 287 -11.23 -2.86 -13.03
N PHE A 288 -12.21 -2.20 -13.64
CA PHE A 288 -13.43 -2.85 -14.15
C PHE A 288 -13.09 -4.03 -15.08
N TRP A 289 -12.22 -3.81 -16.08
CA TRP A 289 -11.83 -4.86 -17.02
C TRP A 289 -11.04 -6.00 -16.37
N LEU A 290 -10.15 -5.69 -15.41
CA LEU A 290 -9.42 -6.71 -14.66
C LEU A 290 -10.34 -7.57 -13.79
N PHE A 291 -11.29 -6.95 -13.07
CA PHE A 291 -12.29 -7.67 -12.28
C PHE A 291 -13.29 -8.45 -13.15
N MET A 292 -13.67 -7.93 -14.32
CA MET A 292 -14.53 -8.63 -15.27
C MET A 292 -13.84 -9.89 -15.82
N ASN A 293 -12.57 -9.78 -16.23
CA ASN A 293 -11.73 -10.91 -16.64
C ASN A 293 -11.59 -11.96 -15.51
N PHE A 294 -11.40 -11.52 -14.26
CA PHE A 294 -11.39 -12.42 -13.09
C PHE A 294 -12.74 -13.12 -12.88
N PHE A 295 -13.86 -12.39 -13.00
CA PHE A 295 -15.20 -12.93 -12.83
C PHE A 295 -15.54 -13.97 -13.90
N ILE A 296 -15.28 -13.67 -15.17
CA ILE A 296 -15.51 -14.58 -16.30
C ILE A 296 -14.70 -15.87 -16.10
N LYS A 297 -13.39 -15.77 -15.85
CA LYS A 297 -12.53 -16.94 -15.63
C LYS A 297 -12.94 -17.78 -14.42
N SER A 298 -13.37 -17.14 -13.32
CA SER A 298 -13.69 -17.82 -12.07
C SER A 298 -15.08 -18.48 -12.06
N TYR A 299 -16.06 -17.86 -12.72
CA TYR A 299 -17.48 -18.23 -12.59
C TYR A 299 -18.18 -18.62 -13.90
N CYS A 300 -17.69 -18.16 -15.06
CA CYS A 300 -18.32 -18.42 -16.36
C CYS A 300 -17.56 -19.49 -17.18
N SER A 301 -16.23 -19.48 -17.16
CA SER A 301 -15.38 -20.34 -18.01
C SER A 301 -15.23 -21.80 -17.53
N LYS A 302 -16.14 -22.33 -16.70
CA LYS A 302 -16.10 -23.75 -16.30
C LYS A 302 -16.63 -24.63 -17.43
N PRO A 303 -15.83 -25.55 -18.02
CA PRO A 303 -16.34 -26.47 -19.03
C PRO A 303 -17.42 -27.37 -18.42
N ARG A 304 -18.58 -27.41 -19.07
CA ARG A 304 -19.64 -28.38 -18.78
C ARG A 304 -19.05 -29.77 -18.94
N LYS A 305 -18.89 -30.53 -17.83
CA LYS A 305 -18.48 -31.94 -17.89
C LYS A 305 -19.41 -32.66 -18.87
N SER A 306 -18.88 -33.12 -19.99
CA SER A 306 -19.62 -33.96 -20.92
C SER A 306 -20.03 -35.23 -20.18
N SER A 307 -21.33 -35.46 -20.02
CA SER A 307 -21.87 -36.68 -19.43
C SER A 307 -21.64 -37.84 -20.40
N ASN A 308 -20.41 -38.33 -20.46
CA ASN A 308 -20.04 -39.49 -21.26
C ASN A 308 -20.45 -40.77 -20.49
N LYS A 309 -21.77 -40.96 -20.32
CA LYS A 309 -22.32 -42.23 -19.86
C LYS A 309 -22.15 -43.21 -21.02
N LYS A 310 -21.17 -44.10 -20.86
CA LYS A 310 -20.87 -45.20 -21.78
C LYS A 310 -22.16 -45.93 -22.18
N LYS A 311 -22.29 -46.21 -23.47
CA LYS A 311 -22.95 -47.45 -23.89
C LYS A 311 -22.16 -48.61 -23.29
N THR A 312 -22.82 -49.44 -22.50
CA THR A 312 -22.42 -50.84 -22.32
C THR A 312 -23.58 -51.66 -22.85
N GLN A 313 -23.25 -52.69 -23.64
CA GLN A 313 -24.20 -53.66 -24.20
C GLN A 313 -24.80 -54.54 -23.10
#